data_AF-A0A0R1HMW0-F1
#
_entry.id   AF-A0A0R1HMW0-F1
#
_cell.length_a   1.000
_cell.length_b   1.000
_cell.length_c   1.000
_cell.angle_alpha   90.00
_cell.angle_beta   90.00
_cell.angle_gamma   90.00
#
_symmetry.space_group_name_H-M   'P 1'
#
loop_
_entity.id
_entity.type
_entity.pdbx_description
1 polymer ?
#
loop_
_entity_poly.entity_id
_entity_poly.type
_entity_poly.pdbx_seq_one_letter_code
_entity_poly.pdbx_strand_id
1 'polypeptide(L)'
;MKSSAYFSKLDEEATLEKAKALLGDYVLLHRIERRDVISLRSPSMDGMPKSPNFKNTAENSLIEHSSATVVCTEIRHAIDALEREEYRYILKRKFLTEFPDKDDLIMDHIGYSKTQYTKIKKDAIIAFAFQFPPQLEEGNKLNDLLVFKA
;
A
#
# COMPACT_ATOMS: atom_id res chain seq x y z
N MET A 1 13.75 -4.65 -20.40
CA MET A 1 14.81 -3.72 -20.83
C MET A 1 15.29 -2.95 -19.59
N LYS A 2 16.46 -3.27 -19.02
CA LYS A 2 16.98 -2.58 -17.81
C LYS A 2 17.79 -1.36 -18.26
N SER A 3 17.30 -0.14 -17.99
CA SER A 3 18.12 1.07 -18.16
C SER A 3 19.18 1.12 -17.04
N SER A 4 20.43 0.88 -17.42
CA SER A 4 21.52 0.42 -16.54
C SER A 4 22.07 1.44 -15.52
N ALA A 5 21.76 2.73 -15.64
CA ALA A 5 22.35 3.77 -14.79
C ALA A 5 21.46 4.19 -13.60
N TYR A 6 20.13 4.01 -13.73
CA TYR A 6 19.18 4.39 -12.68
C TYR A 6 19.17 3.36 -11.56
N PHE A 7 19.15 2.07 -11.93
CA PHE A 7 19.19 0.95 -10.99
C PHE A 7 20.50 0.86 -10.21
N SER A 8 21.65 1.26 -10.79
CA SER A 8 22.93 1.21 -10.09
C SER A 8 23.05 2.23 -8.95
N LYS A 9 22.30 3.33 -9.04
CA LYS A 9 22.22 4.36 -8.00
C LYS A 9 21.13 4.08 -6.96
N LEU A 10 20.25 3.11 -7.20
CA LEU A 10 19.20 2.76 -6.25
C LEU A 10 19.82 2.13 -5.00
N ASP A 11 19.45 2.64 -3.84
CA ASP A 11 19.59 1.95 -2.57
C ASP A 11 18.44 0.96 -2.44
N GLU A 12 18.70 -0.26 -2.91
CA GLU A 12 17.71 -1.35 -2.91
C GLU A 12 17.22 -1.68 -1.50
N GLU A 13 18.09 -1.61 -0.50
CA GLU A 13 17.74 -1.98 0.88
C GLU A 13 16.84 -0.93 1.51
N ALA A 14 17.21 0.35 1.41
CA ALA A 14 16.40 1.44 1.92
C ALA A 14 15.05 1.56 1.18
N THR A 15 15.05 1.35 -0.14
CA THR A 15 13.82 1.31 -0.95
C THR A 15 12.92 0.15 -0.52
N LEU A 16 13.50 -1.04 -0.33
CA LEU A 16 12.77 -2.23 0.11
C LEU A 16 12.14 -2.04 1.49
N GLU A 17 12.86 -1.44 2.45
CA GLU A 17 12.36 -1.14 3.79
C GLU A 17 11.16 -0.19 3.75
N LYS A 18 11.27 0.93 3.02
CA LYS A 18 10.16 1.89 2.85
C LYS A 18 8.94 1.26 2.21
N ALA A 19 9.14 0.53 1.11
CA ALA A 19 8.05 -0.10 0.38
C ALA A 19 7.35 -1.18 1.22
N LYS A 20 8.10 -1.97 2.00
CA LYS A 20 7.52 -2.93 2.95
C LYS A 20 6.72 -2.26 4.05
N ALA A 21 7.20 -1.14 4.60
CA ALA A 21 6.48 -0.41 5.63
C ALA A 21 5.10 0.03 5.11
N LEU A 22 5.06 0.68 3.95
CA LEU A 22 3.81 1.10 3.30
C LEU A 22 2.87 -0.09 3.02
N LEU A 23 3.40 -1.18 2.46
CA LEU A 23 2.60 -2.39 2.19
C LEU A 23 2.11 -3.05 3.49
N GLY A 24 2.87 -2.97 4.57
CA GLY A 24 2.50 -3.47 5.89
C GLY A 24 1.34 -2.71 6.52
N ASP A 25 1.25 -1.41 6.25
CA ASP A 25 0.16 -0.55 6.74
C ASP A 25 -1.15 -0.76 5.98
N TYR A 26 -1.13 -1.42 4.82
CA TYR A 26 -2.31 -1.62 3.97
C TYR A 26 -3.51 -2.17 4.73
N VAL A 27 -3.35 -3.20 5.57
CA VAL A 27 -4.48 -3.82 6.29
C VAL A 27 -5.14 -2.82 7.24
N LEU A 28 -4.36 -1.98 7.91
CA LEU A 28 -4.88 -0.94 8.78
C LEU A 28 -5.61 0.14 7.97
N LEU A 29 -4.99 0.64 6.91
CA LEU A 29 -5.57 1.64 6.02
C LEU A 29 -6.87 1.13 5.36
N HIS A 30 -6.90 -0.13 4.94
CA HIS A 30 -8.05 -0.76 4.34
C HIS A 30 -9.20 -0.94 5.34
N ARG A 31 -8.91 -1.17 6.62
CA ARG A 31 -9.94 -1.17 7.68
C ARG A 31 -10.53 0.21 7.89
N ILE A 32 -9.72 1.26 7.80
CA ILE A 32 -10.18 2.66 7.86
C ILE A 32 -11.08 2.94 6.65
N GLU A 33 -10.64 2.63 5.43
CA GLU A 33 -11.41 2.74 4.18
C GLU A 33 -12.77 2.01 4.27
N ARG A 34 -12.80 0.78 4.81
CA ARG A 34 -14.05 0.00 4.91
C ARG A 34 -15.06 0.56 5.92
N ARG A 35 -14.60 1.26 6.98
CA ARG A 35 -15.51 1.86 7.98
C ARG A 35 -16.38 2.96 7.35
N ASP A 36 -15.85 3.71 6.39
CA ASP A 36 -16.59 4.78 5.70
C ASP A 36 -17.73 4.26 4.84
N VAL A 37 -17.54 3.12 4.18
CA VAL A 37 -18.60 2.48 3.38
C VAL A 37 -19.80 2.11 4.26
N ILE A 38 -19.56 1.77 5.53
CA ILE A 38 -20.60 1.39 6.48
C ILE A 38 -21.26 2.61 7.12
N SER A 39 -20.48 3.63 7.50
CA SER A 39 -21.01 4.86 8.10
C SER A 39 -21.86 5.68 7.12
N LEU A 40 -21.44 5.79 5.85
CA LEU A 40 -22.20 6.47 4.78
C LEU A 40 -23.51 5.76 4.41
N ARG A 41 -23.64 4.46 4.69
CA ARG A 41 -24.83 3.65 4.38
C ARG A 41 -25.85 3.57 5.52
N SER A 42 -25.56 4.12 6.69
CA SER A 42 -26.49 4.09 7.83
C SER A 42 -27.58 5.16 7.65
N PRO A 43 -28.87 4.79 7.46
CA PRO A 43 -29.94 5.79 7.43
C PRO A 43 -30.15 6.33 8.84
N SER A 44 -29.98 7.64 9.02
CA SER A 44 -30.31 8.32 10.25
C SER A 44 -31.83 8.39 10.44
N MET A 45 -32.40 7.33 11.01
CA MET A 45 -33.70 7.36 11.69
C MET A 45 -33.45 7.51 13.18
N ASP A 46 -33.49 8.74 13.70
CA ASP A 46 -34.40 9.17 14.78
C ASP A 46 -34.00 10.55 15.37
N GLY A 47 -35.02 11.38 15.58
CA GLY A 47 -35.15 12.46 16.57
C GLY A 47 -34.00 13.40 16.94
N MET A 48 -34.14 14.66 16.49
CA MET A 48 -33.81 15.92 17.20
C MET A 48 -32.34 16.42 17.16
N PRO A 49 -32.08 17.66 16.67
CA PRO A 49 -30.73 18.23 16.67
C PRO A 49 -30.41 18.81 18.05
N LYS A 50 -29.47 18.18 18.77
CA LYS A 50 -28.69 18.90 19.78
C LYS A 50 -27.43 19.42 19.11
N SER A 51 -27.32 20.75 19.03
CA SER A 51 -26.16 21.45 18.47
C SER A 51 -24.85 20.89 19.03
N PRO A 52 -23.96 20.34 18.19
CA PRO A 52 -22.67 19.92 18.66
C PRO A 52 -21.57 20.84 18.09
N ASN A 53 -20.69 21.33 18.97
CA ASN A 53 -19.39 21.91 18.62
C ASN A 53 -18.47 20.82 18.05
N PHE A 54 -18.84 20.22 16.90
CA PHE A 54 -18.22 19.03 16.31
C PHE A 54 -17.40 19.31 15.05
N LYS A 55 -17.08 20.59 14.78
CA LYS A 55 -16.49 20.99 13.50
C LYS A 55 -15.09 20.39 13.27
N ASN A 56 -14.26 20.29 14.30
CA ASN A 56 -12.87 19.82 14.14
C ASN A 56 -12.73 18.29 14.12
N THR A 57 -13.55 17.55 14.86
CA THR A 57 -13.41 16.08 14.95
C THR A 57 -13.96 15.38 13.71
N ALA A 58 -15.07 15.88 13.15
CA ALA A 58 -15.63 15.34 11.92
C ALA A 58 -14.74 15.63 10.71
N GLU A 59 -14.17 16.84 10.62
CA GLU A 59 -13.27 17.25 9.54
C GLU A 59 -11.95 16.47 9.57
N ASN A 60 -11.32 16.30 10.74
CA ASN A 60 -10.09 15.50 10.86
C ASN A 60 -10.31 14.02 10.51
N SER A 61 -11.42 13.43 10.96
CA SER A 61 -11.78 12.05 10.59
C SER A 61 -11.94 11.96 9.07
N LEU A 62 -12.70 12.86 8.44
CA LEU A 62 -12.89 12.89 6.99
C LEU A 62 -11.57 13.01 6.21
N ILE A 63 -10.62 13.83 6.69
CA ILE A 63 -9.29 13.99 6.08
C ILE A 63 -8.48 12.69 6.18
N GLU A 64 -8.39 12.07 7.36
CA GLU A 64 -7.70 10.79 7.56
C GLU A 64 -8.28 9.67 6.67
N HIS A 65 -9.61 9.62 6.54
CA HIS A 65 -10.34 8.68 5.71
C HIS A 65 -10.12 8.87 4.21
N SER A 66 -10.19 10.13 3.75
CA SER A 66 -9.94 10.47 2.35
C SER A 66 -8.51 10.09 1.95
N SER A 67 -7.54 10.32 2.84
CA SER A 67 -6.15 9.89 2.66
C SER A 67 -6.03 8.36 2.60
N ALA A 68 -6.63 7.62 3.55
CA ALA A 68 -6.57 6.16 3.56
C ALA A 68 -7.16 5.51 2.28
N THR A 69 -8.27 6.06 1.77
CA THR A 69 -8.91 5.57 0.53
C THR A 69 -8.01 5.79 -0.69
N VAL A 70 -7.40 6.97 -0.79
CA VAL A 70 -6.44 7.30 -1.86
C VAL A 70 -5.24 6.36 -1.78
N VAL A 71 -4.62 6.22 -0.62
CA VAL A 71 -3.44 5.36 -0.43
C VAL A 71 -3.75 3.90 -0.76
N CYS A 72 -4.87 3.35 -0.27
CA CYS A 72 -5.27 1.97 -0.59
C CYS A 72 -5.50 1.76 -2.08
N THR A 73 -6.11 2.74 -2.75
CA THR A 73 -6.37 2.69 -4.19
C THR A 73 -5.07 2.72 -4.99
N GLU A 74 -4.13 3.60 -4.64
CA GLU A 74 -2.82 3.67 -5.28
C GLU A 74 -1.99 2.40 -5.04
N ILE A 75 -2.04 1.81 -3.84
CA ILE A 75 -1.37 0.54 -3.57
C ILE A 75 -1.92 -0.56 -4.51
N ARG A 76 -3.25 -0.67 -4.61
CA ARG A 76 -3.92 -1.66 -5.48
C ARG A 76 -3.55 -1.45 -6.94
N HIS A 77 -3.66 -0.21 -7.44
CA HIS A 77 -3.29 0.13 -8.82
C HIS A 77 -1.82 -0.13 -9.12
N ALA A 78 -0.91 0.23 -8.22
CA ALA A 78 0.51 0.00 -8.40
C ALA A 78 0.85 -1.49 -8.48
N ILE A 79 0.21 -2.33 -7.66
CA ILE A 79 0.36 -3.79 -7.75
C ILE A 79 -0.24 -4.32 -9.05
N ASP A 80 -1.44 -3.87 -9.44
CA ASP A 80 -2.10 -4.34 -10.67
C ASP A 80 -1.36 -3.97 -11.95
N ALA A 81 -0.64 -2.85 -11.94
CA ALA A 81 0.18 -2.40 -13.08
C ALA A 81 1.52 -3.15 -13.22
N LEU A 82 1.93 -3.99 -12.27
CA LEU A 82 3.15 -4.79 -12.41
C LEU A 82 3.00 -5.79 -13.54
N GLU A 83 3.97 -5.85 -14.47
CA GLU A 83 3.91 -6.72 -15.65
C GLU A 83 3.85 -8.22 -15.29
N ARG A 84 4.66 -8.62 -14.29
CA ARG A 84 4.82 -10.03 -13.91
C ARG A 84 3.69 -10.51 -13.01
N GLU A 85 2.97 -11.55 -13.45
CA GLU A 85 1.88 -12.14 -12.69
C GLU A 85 2.33 -12.67 -11.33
N GLU A 86 3.51 -13.32 -11.27
CA GLU A 86 4.04 -13.82 -10.00
C GLU A 86 4.25 -12.70 -8.97
N TYR A 87 4.63 -11.48 -9.43
CA TYR A 87 4.84 -10.35 -8.53
C TYR A 87 3.50 -9.89 -7.95
N ARG A 88 2.48 -9.73 -8.80
CA ARG A 88 1.12 -9.39 -8.38
C ARG A 88 0.59 -10.41 -7.38
N TYR A 89 0.76 -11.70 -7.67
CA TYR A 89 0.33 -12.78 -6.81
C TYR A 89 0.99 -12.72 -5.43
N ILE A 90 2.33 -12.65 -5.39
CA ILE A 90 3.09 -12.57 -4.13
C ILE A 90 2.64 -11.37 -3.30
N LEU A 91 2.54 -10.18 -3.89
CA LEU A 91 2.18 -8.98 -3.15
C LEU A 91 0.73 -9.02 -2.63
N LYS A 92 -0.22 -9.46 -3.47
CA LYS A 92 -1.63 -9.60 -3.06
C LYS A 92 -1.80 -10.56 -1.90
N ARG A 93 -1.19 -11.75 -1.98
CA ARG A 93 -1.32 -12.79 -0.94
C ARG A 93 -0.55 -12.46 0.33
N LYS A 94 0.47 -11.59 0.25
CA LYS A 94 1.25 -11.17 1.42
C LYS A 94 0.76 -9.92 2.12
N PHE A 95 0.24 -8.96 1.38
CA PHE A 95 -0.01 -7.62 1.92
C PHE A 95 -1.46 -7.17 1.76
N LEU A 96 -2.17 -7.61 0.71
CA LEU A 96 -3.54 -7.16 0.41
C LEU A 96 -4.64 -8.05 1.00
N THR A 97 -4.32 -8.82 2.05
CA THR A 97 -5.26 -9.71 2.74
C THR A 97 -5.20 -9.48 4.25
N GLU A 98 -6.33 -9.60 4.94
CA GLU A 98 -6.36 -9.52 6.40
C GLU A 98 -5.53 -10.63 7.06
N PHE A 99 -5.38 -11.76 6.37
CA PHE A 99 -4.60 -12.90 6.82
C PHE A 99 -3.57 -13.24 5.73
N PRO A 100 -2.34 -12.73 5.86
CA PRO A 100 -1.25 -13.05 4.94
C PRO A 100 -0.96 -14.54 4.87
N ASP A 101 -0.82 -15.07 3.66
CA ASP A 101 -0.42 -16.46 3.46
C ASP A 101 0.99 -16.69 4.01
N LYS A 102 1.30 -17.92 4.42
CA LYS A 102 2.69 -18.32 4.73
C LYS A 102 3.54 -18.34 3.46
N ASP A 103 4.84 -18.09 3.60
CA ASP A 103 5.78 -18.12 2.47
C ASP A 103 5.70 -19.47 1.72
N ASP A 104 5.61 -20.58 2.45
CA ASP A 104 5.57 -21.94 1.87
C ASP A 104 4.36 -22.16 0.95
N LEU A 105 3.17 -21.65 1.33
CA LEU A 105 1.97 -21.79 0.49
C LEU A 105 2.08 -21.01 -0.83
N ILE A 106 2.71 -19.83 -0.78
CA ILE A 106 2.93 -19.02 -1.97
C ILE A 106 3.99 -19.69 -2.87
N MET A 107 5.06 -20.21 -2.27
CA MET A 107 6.13 -20.93 -2.97
C MET A 107 5.60 -22.16 -3.71
N ASP A 108 4.78 -22.96 -3.04
CA ASP A 108 4.16 -24.16 -3.62
C ASP A 108 3.26 -23.78 -4.81
N HIS A 109 2.50 -22.69 -4.69
CA HIS A 109 1.62 -22.23 -5.76
C HIS A 109 2.38 -21.78 -7.02
N ILE A 110 3.48 -21.05 -6.86
CA ILE A 110 4.26 -20.50 -7.99
C ILE A 110 5.41 -21.42 -8.44
N GLY A 111 5.60 -22.56 -7.76
CA GLY A 111 6.63 -23.56 -8.10
C GLY A 111 8.07 -23.09 -7.87
N TYR A 112 8.32 -22.22 -6.87
CA TYR A 112 9.66 -21.70 -6.60
C TYR A 112 10.29 -22.29 -5.35
N SER A 113 11.60 -22.57 -5.43
CA SER A 113 12.41 -22.86 -4.26
C SER A 113 12.50 -21.64 -3.34
N LYS A 114 12.84 -21.87 -2.07
CA LYS A 114 13.04 -20.82 -1.06
C LYS A 114 13.98 -19.70 -1.51
N THR A 115 15.10 -20.06 -2.15
CA THR A 115 16.09 -19.08 -2.64
C THR A 115 15.52 -18.24 -3.79
N GLN A 116 14.84 -18.88 -4.75
CA GLN A 116 14.19 -18.19 -5.87
C GLN A 116 13.09 -17.26 -5.36
N TYR A 117 12.23 -17.76 -4.48
CA TYR A 117 11.15 -16.98 -3.90
C TYR A 117 11.64 -15.77 -3.12
N THR A 118 12.69 -15.93 -2.29
CA THR A 118 13.26 -14.81 -1.53
C THR A 118 13.73 -13.68 -2.45
N LYS A 119 14.39 -14.04 -3.55
CA LYS A 119 14.83 -13.06 -4.56
C LYS A 119 13.64 -12.41 -5.25
N ILE A 120 12.69 -13.21 -5.74
CA ILE A 120 11.53 -12.72 -6.48
C ILE A 120 10.61 -11.86 -5.62
N LYS A 121 10.44 -12.18 -4.34
CA LYS A 121 9.70 -11.34 -3.38
C LYS A 121 10.36 -9.96 -3.22
N LYS A 122 11.69 -9.90 -3.11
CA LYS A 122 12.42 -8.61 -3.06
C LYS A 122 12.23 -7.83 -4.36
N ASP A 123 12.41 -8.49 -5.51
CA ASP A 123 12.25 -7.87 -6.82
C ASP A 123 10.81 -7.34 -7.02
N ALA A 124 9.80 -8.06 -6.53
CA ALA A 124 8.40 -7.64 -6.58
C ALA A 124 8.13 -6.38 -5.74
N ILE A 125 8.68 -6.31 -4.53
CA ILE A 125 8.53 -5.13 -3.66
C ILE A 125 9.24 -3.91 -4.26
N ILE A 126 10.43 -4.09 -4.84
CA ILE A 126 11.13 -3.01 -5.54
C ILE A 126 10.32 -2.56 -6.77
N ALA A 127 9.80 -3.49 -7.58
CA ALA A 127 8.97 -3.15 -8.72
C ALA A 127 7.70 -2.38 -8.32
N PHE A 128 7.08 -2.75 -7.20
CA PHE A 128 6.00 -1.97 -6.61
C PHE A 128 6.43 -0.54 -6.27
N ALA A 129 7.61 -0.35 -5.65
CA ALA A 129 8.12 0.97 -5.32
C ALA A 129 8.29 1.87 -6.53
N PHE A 130 8.69 1.31 -7.68
CA PHE A 130 8.78 2.03 -8.95
C PHE A 130 7.43 2.42 -9.54
N GLN A 131 6.40 1.60 -9.30
CA GLN A 131 5.08 1.79 -9.87
C GLN A 131 4.19 2.68 -8.99
N PHE A 132 4.47 2.73 -7.69
CA PHE A 132 3.73 3.54 -6.74
C PHE A 132 4.03 5.03 -6.95
N PRO A 133 3.02 5.90 -7.09
CA PRO A 133 3.24 7.31 -7.36
C PRO A 133 3.90 8.01 -6.16
N PRO A 134 4.82 8.96 -6.39
CA PRO A 134 5.29 9.83 -5.33
C PRO A 134 4.12 10.66 -4.80
N GLN A 135 3.81 10.55 -3.51
CA GLN A 135 2.77 11.38 -2.91
C GLN A 135 3.32 12.79 -2.72
N LEU A 136 2.74 13.76 -3.42
CA LEU A 136 2.96 15.18 -3.19
C LEU A 136 1.95 15.63 -2.13
N GLU A 137 2.34 15.66 -0.86
CA GLU A 137 1.56 16.42 0.12
C GLU A 137 2.01 17.88 0.08
N GLU A 138 1.05 18.80 -0.08
CA GLU A 138 1.27 20.25 0.00
C GLU A 138 1.70 20.62 1.43
N GLY A 139 3.01 20.62 1.66
CA GLY A 139 3.59 21.02 2.94
C GLY A 139 4.34 19.90 3.63
N ASN A 140 5.59 19.70 3.21
CA ASN A 140 6.65 18.90 3.84
C ASN A 140 6.57 17.35 3.69
N LYS A 141 7.44 16.91 2.76
CA LYS A 141 7.99 15.58 2.47
C LYS A 141 7.18 14.74 1.47
N LEU A 142 7.81 14.51 0.31
CA LEU A 142 7.45 13.41 -0.58
C LEU A 142 7.56 12.09 0.22
N ASN A 143 6.49 11.28 0.23
CA ASN A 143 6.63 9.84 0.49
C ASN A 143 7.24 9.19 -0.76
N ASP A 144 8.51 9.51 -1.03
CA ASP A 144 9.27 8.83 -2.07
C ASP A 144 9.77 7.50 -1.51
N LEU A 145 9.26 6.42 -2.10
CA LEU A 145 9.70 5.07 -1.78
C LEU A 145 11.10 4.79 -2.33
N LEU A 146 11.46 5.43 -3.45
CA LEU A 146 12.77 5.24 -4.08
C LEU A 146 13.83 6.00 -3.28
N VAL A 147 14.90 5.29 -2.92
CA VAL A 147 16.06 5.87 -2.25
C VAL A 147 17.26 5.73 -3.16
N PHE A 148 17.97 6.82 -3.39
CA PHE A 148 19.19 6.83 -4.20
C PHE A 148 20.41 7.03 -3.31
N LYS A 149 21.48 6.32 -3.64
CA LYS A 149 22.80 6.49 -3.04
C LYS A 149 23.33 7.89 -3.38
N ALA A 150 23.97 8.52 -2.39
CA ALA A 150 24.64 9.81 -2.53
C ALA A 150 25.85 9.73 -3.49
#